data_AF-A0A242CV44-F1
#
_entry.id   AF-A0A242CV44-F1
#
_cell.length_a   1.000
_cell.length_b   1.000
_cell.length_c   1.000
_cell.angle_alpha   90.00
_cell.angle_beta   90.00
_cell.angle_gamma   90.00
#
_symmetry.space_group_name_H-M   'P 1'
#
loop_
_entity.id
_entity.type
_entity.pdbx_description
1 polymer ?
#
loop_
_entity_poly.entity_id
_entity_poly.type
_entity_poly.pdbx_seq_one_letter_code
_entity_poly.pdbx_strand_id
1 'polypeptide(L)'
;MSTKESLIKWVVADMEKDIDGEKLRKLQIILTMRLEHFELTKPSRELVLYDETSDVAAYRQFVVSKKIQGISDGTLNLYMQTINLFMRTLRKPFKDIATNDIRLFIANREIKDKVSKGTLARERGCIVRFFRWLYVEEYIPRDPGIRVEKIKLPKRRKQEFSELEVEKLRSAASNTKETETINLHVFKKDQRNVDL
;
A
#
# COMPACT_ATOMS: atom_id res chain seq x y z
N MET A 1 3.04 -31.13 -0.89
CA MET A 1 3.37 -30.46 0.39
C MET A 1 3.07 -28.98 0.23
N SER A 2 2.34 -28.40 1.17
CA SER A 2 2.07 -26.97 1.22
C SER A 2 3.38 -26.19 1.45
N THR A 3 3.53 -25.01 0.83
CA THR A 3 4.67 -24.10 1.06
C THR A 3 4.88 -23.83 2.56
N LYS A 4 3.78 -23.83 3.33
CA LYS A 4 3.78 -23.66 4.78
C LYS A 4 4.44 -24.84 5.49
N GLU A 5 4.13 -26.07 5.09
CA GLU A 5 4.71 -27.29 5.66
C GLU A 5 6.22 -27.35 5.44
N SER A 6 6.68 -26.92 4.25
CA SER A 6 8.11 -26.86 3.93
C SER A 6 8.83 -25.82 4.80
N LEU A 7 8.23 -24.65 5.02
CA LEU A 7 8.79 -23.62 5.88
C LEU A 7 8.86 -24.09 7.35
N ILE A 8 7.80 -24.71 7.86
CA ILE A 8 7.77 -25.25 9.22
C ILE A 8 8.89 -26.28 9.40
N LYS A 9 9.07 -27.18 8.42
CA LYS A 9 10.12 -28.19 8.46
C LYS A 9 11.52 -27.57 8.49
N TRP A 10 11.78 -26.52 7.70
CA TRP A 10 13.08 -25.83 7.72
C TRP A 10 13.35 -25.15 9.06
N VAL A 11 12.37 -24.40 9.58
CA VAL A 11 12.52 -23.70 10.87
C VAL A 11 12.75 -24.70 12.01
N VAL A 12 12.03 -25.82 12.03
CA VAL A 12 12.22 -26.86 13.05
C VAL A 12 13.60 -27.53 12.93
N ALA A 13 14.07 -27.80 11.71
CA ALA A 13 15.40 -28.39 11.49
C ALA A 13 16.54 -27.44 11.88
N ASP A 14 16.42 -26.15 11.57
CA ASP A 14 17.43 -25.14 11.94
C ASP A 14 17.51 -24.95 13.46
N MET A 15 16.39 -25.09 14.16
CA MET A 15 16.28 -24.93 15.62
C MET A 15 16.63 -26.19 16.41
N GLU A 16 16.81 -27.34 15.75
CA GLU A 16 16.95 -28.64 16.39
C GLU A 16 18.18 -28.74 17.31
N LYS A 17 19.23 -27.96 17.03
CA LYS A 17 20.46 -27.94 17.83
C LYS A 17 20.43 -26.98 19.02
N ASP A 18 19.49 -26.03 19.03
CA ASP A 18 19.45 -24.94 20.00
C ASP A 18 18.34 -25.11 21.04
N ILE A 19 17.41 -26.04 20.83
CA ILE A 19 16.17 -26.18 21.61
C ILE A 19 15.87 -27.66 21.91
N ASP A 20 15.32 -27.95 23.10
CA ASP A 20 14.87 -29.29 23.48
C ASP A 20 13.63 -29.76 22.68
N GLY A 21 13.49 -31.08 22.51
CA GLY A 21 12.41 -31.71 21.75
C GLY A 21 10.99 -31.34 22.19
N GLU A 22 10.74 -31.09 23.47
CA GLU A 22 9.44 -30.62 23.96
C GLU A 22 9.13 -29.19 23.47
N LYS A 23 10.10 -28.29 23.57
CA LYS A 23 9.99 -26.91 23.09
C LYS A 23 9.90 -26.85 21.55
N LEU A 24 10.59 -27.72 20.82
CA LEU A 24 10.49 -27.82 19.36
C LEU A 24 9.08 -28.24 18.91
N ARG A 25 8.47 -29.22 19.59
CA ARG A 25 7.07 -29.61 19.33
C ARG A 25 6.12 -28.44 19.56
N LYS A 26 6.31 -27.69 20.65
CA LYS A 26 5.50 -26.50 20.93
C LYS A 26 5.67 -25.42 19.85
N LEU A 27 6.89 -25.20 19.37
CA LEU A 27 7.18 -24.28 18.26
C LEU A 27 6.45 -24.71 16.98
N GLN A 28 6.51 -25.99 16.63
CA GLN A 28 5.84 -26.55 15.45
C GLN A 28 4.32 -26.34 15.49
N ILE A 29 3.69 -26.59 16.64
CA ILE A 29 2.23 -26.38 16.83
C ILE A 29 1.88 -24.91 16.65
N ILE A 30 2.63 -23.99 17.27
CA ILE A 30 2.38 -22.55 17.18
C ILE A 30 2.56 -22.07 15.74
N LEU A 31 3.62 -22.49 15.05
CA LEU A 31 3.85 -22.13 13.65
C LEU A 31 2.72 -22.64 12.75
N THR A 32 2.26 -23.87 12.96
CA THR A 32 1.13 -24.44 12.20
C THR A 32 -0.13 -23.60 12.36
N MET A 33 -0.53 -23.31 13.60
CA MET A 33 -1.73 -22.51 13.89
C MET A 33 -1.62 -21.08 13.34
N ARG A 34 -0.46 -20.44 13.49
CA ARG A 34 -0.29 -19.04 13.06
C ARG A 34 -0.22 -18.93 11.55
N LEU A 35 0.48 -19.83 10.88
CA LEU A 35 0.66 -19.81 9.42
C LEU A 35 -0.60 -20.19 8.66
N GLU A 36 -1.59 -20.82 9.30
CA GLU A 36 -2.89 -21.10 8.68
C GLU A 36 -3.56 -19.82 8.15
N HIS A 37 -3.41 -18.70 8.86
CA HIS A 37 -3.98 -17.40 8.50
C HIS A 37 -3.21 -16.60 7.43
N PHE A 38 -2.07 -17.09 6.94
CA PHE A 38 -1.24 -16.40 5.94
C PHE A 38 -1.21 -17.16 4.61
N GLU A 39 -1.14 -16.48 3.49
CA GLU A 39 -0.79 -17.11 2.21
C GLU A 39 0.71 -16.96 1.96
N LEU A 40 1.42 -18.08 1.94
CA LEU A 40 2.87 -18.14 1.75
C LEU A 40 3.18 -18.50 0.29
N THR A 41 3.75 -17.55 -0.43
CA THR A 41 4.27 -17.76 -1.79
C THR A 41 5.79 -17.81 -1.77
N LYS A 42 6.37 -18.96 -2.14
CA LYS A 42 7.81 -19.06 -2.40
C LYS A 42 8.10 -18.29 -3.70
N PRO A 43 9.09 -17.39 -3.75
CA PRO A 43 9.55 -16.86 -5.03
C PRO A 43 10.18 -18.01 -5.81
N SER A 44 9.42 -18.60 -6.74
CA SER A 44 9.93 -19.62 -7.66
C SER A 44 10.52 -18.94 -8.89
N ARG A 45 11.73 -19.37 -9.26
CA ARG A 45 12.46 -19.00 -10.48
C ARG A 45 12.33 -20.08 -11.56
N GLU A 46 11.33 -20.96 -11.47
CA GLU A 46 10.98 -21.87 -12.57
C GLU A 46 9.98 -21.18 -13.49
N LEU A 47 10.21 -21.33 -14.80
CA LEU A 47 9.25 -21.06 -15.86
C LEU A 47 8.07 -22.03 -15.70
N VAL A 48 7.21 -21.76 -14.71
CA VAL A 48 5.83 -22.21 -14.75
C VAL A 48 5.29 -21.65 -16.07
N LEU A 49 4.53 -22.45 -16.83
CA LEU A 49 3.68 -21.90 -17.88
C LEU A 49 2.78 -20.87 -17.19
N TYR A 50 3.23 -19.62 -17.17
CA TYR A 50 2.49 -18.53 -16.57
C TYR A 50 1.25 -18.44 -17.44
N ASP A 51 0.10 -18.69 -16.83
CA ASP A 51 -1.09 -18.05 -17.34
C ASP A 51 -0.86 -16.55 -17.20
N GLU A 52 -0.28 -15.96 -18.24
CA GLU A 52 0.02 -14.53 -18.33
C GLU A 52 -1.24 -13.70 -18.11
N THR A 53 -2.43 -14.30 -18.31
CA THR A 53 -3.73 -13.67 -18.12
C THR A 53 -4.31 -13.81 -16.72
N SER A 54 -3.68 -14.60 -15.83
CA SER A 54 -4.18 -14.74 -14.46
C SER A 54 -4.11 -13.42 -13.70
N ASP A 55 -5.08 -13.19 -12.81
CA ASP A 55 -5.14 -12.02 -11.93
C ASP A 55 -3.83 -11.79 -11.14
N VAL A 56 -3.18 -12.89 -10.73
CA VAL A 56 -1.90 -12.82 -10.01
C VAL A 56 -0.78 -12.32 -10.93
N ALA A 57 -0.73 -12.79 -12.17
CA ALA A 57 0.24 -12.32 -13.17
C ALA A 57 -0.01 -10.84 -13.50
N ALA A 58 -1.26 -10.46 -13.78
CA ALA A 58 -1.66 -9.07 -14.07
C ALA A 58 -1.28 -8.11 -12.94
N TYR A 59 -1.51 -8.51 -11.68
CA TYR A 59 -1.10 -7.71 -10.53
C TYR A 59 0.41 -7.55 -10.41
N ARG A 60 1.19 -8.62 -10.63
CA ARG A 60 2.66 -8.54 -10.63
C ARG A 60 3.16 -7.62 -11.74
N GLN A 61 2.58 -7.72 -12.93
CA GLN A 61 2.95 -6.88 -14.06
C GLN A 61 2.64 -5.41 -13.81
N PHE A 62 1.52 -5.10 -13.14
CA PHE A 62 1.22 -3.75 -12.68
C PHE A 62 2.32 -3.19 -11.76
N VAL A 63 2.75 -3.97 -10.76
CA VAL A 63 3.80 -3.56 -9.81
C VAL A 63 5.13 -3.30 -10.53
N VAL A 64 5.51 -4.17 -11.47
CA VAL A 64 6.71 -4.00 -12.31
C VAL A 64 6.61 -2.73 -13.15
N SER A 65 5.48 -2.51 -13.83
CA SER A 65 5.23 -1.30 -14.62
C SER A 65 5.35 -0.03 -13.78
N LYS A 66 4.78 -0.01 -12.57
CA LYS A 66 4.91 1.14 -11.65
C LYS A 66 6.34 1.37 -11.20
N LYS A 67 7.10 0.31 -10.95
CA LYS A 67 8.53 0.43 -10.60
C LYS A 67 9.33 1.03 -11.76
N ILE A 68 9.08 0.60 -13.00
CA ILE A 68 9.72 1.16 -14.21
C ILE A 68 9.35 2.64 -14.42
N GLN A 69 8.11 3.04 -14.09
CA GLN A 69 7.67 4.44 -14.13
C GLN A 69 8.40 5.35 -13.12
N GLY A 70 9.19 4.80 -12.20
CA GLY A 70 9.99 5.58 -11.24
C GLY A 70 9.15 6.26 -10.16
N ILE A 71 7.96 5.74 -9.83
CA ILE A 71 7.23 6.24 -8.65
C ILE A 71 7.98 5.90 -7.37
N SER A 72 7.82 6.71 -6.32
CA SER A 72 8.50 6.46 -5.05
C SER A 72 8.05 5.15 -4.39
N ASP A 73 8.95 4.52 -3.63
CA ASP A 73 8.66 3.28 -2.89
C ASP A 73 7.46 3.43 -1.95
N GLY A 74 7.32 4.59 -1.29
CA GLY A 74 6.16 4.88 -0.45
C GLY A 74 4.84 4.89 -1.23
N THR A 75 4.86 5.37 -2.48
CA THR A 75 3.69 5.34 -3.36
C THR A 75 3.41 3.92 -3.86
N LEU A 76 4.45 3.16 -4.22
CA LEU A 76 4.32 1.77 -4.65
C LEU A 76 3.75 0.89 -3.53
N ASN A 77 4.27 1.04 -2.31
CA ASN A 77 3.78 0.34 -1.12
C ASN A 77 2.31 0.65 -0.83
N LEU A 78 1.90 1.92 -0.98
CA LEU A 78 0.49 2.29 -0.85
C LEU A 78 -0.40 1.56 -1.86
N TYR A 79 0.02 1.50 -3.13
CA TYR A 79 -0.70 0.74 -4.15
C TYR A 79 -0.82 -0.73 -3.74
N MET A 80 0.30 -1.37 -3.41
CA MET A 80 0.32 -2.79 -3.05
C MET A 80 -0.57 -3.10 -1.84
N GLN A 81 -0.44 -2.32 -0.76
CA GLN A 81 -1.26 -2.50 0.44
C GLN A 81 -2.75 -2.32 0.16
N THR A 82 -3.11 -1.25 -0.56
CA THR A 82 -4.51 -0.95 -0.89
C THR A 82 -5.11 -2.04 -1.77
N ILE A 83 -4.40 -2.44 -2.82
CA ILE A 83 -4.87 -3.41 -3.79
C ILE A 83 -4.97 -4.80 -3.14
N ASN A 84 -3.97 -5.22 -2.36
CA ASN A 84 -4.00 -6.49 -1.63
C ASN A 84 -5.19 -6.56 -0.66
N LEU A 85 -5.45 -5.48 0.08
CA LEU A 85 -6.61 -5.40 0.98
C LEU A 85 -7.92 -5.50 0.20
N PHE A 86 -8.03 -4.79 -0.92
CA PHE A 86 -9.20 -4.83 -1.81
C PHE A 86 -9.49 -6.25 -2.33
N MET A 87 -8.47 -6.93 -2.86
CA MET A 87 -8.60 -8.30 -3.37
C MET A 87 -9.01 -9.28 -2.27
N ARG A 88 -8.37 -9.20 -1.09
CA ARG A 88 -8.72 -10.05 0.07
C ARG A 88 -10.14 -9.85 0.57
N THR A 89 -10.66 -8.63 0.43
CA THR A 89 -12.02 -8.28 0.88
C THR A 89 -13.07 -8.82 -0.08
N LEU A 90 -12.86 -8.72 -1.39
CA LEU A 90 -13.86 -9.12 -2.38
C LEU A 90 -13.78 -10.59 -2.80
N ARG A 91 -12.56 -11.16 -2.88
CA ARG A 91 -12.31 -12.55 -3.34
C ARG A 91 -13.01 -12.88 -4.66
N LYS A 92 -12.98 -11.93 -5.61
CA LYS A 92 -13.57 -12.04 -6.95
C LYS A 92 -12.48 -11.88 -8.01
N PRO A 93 -12.60 -12.57 -9.16
CA PRO A 93 -11.72 -12.33 -10.31
C PRO A 93 -11.80 -10.88 -10.80
N PHE A 94 -10.72 -10.32 -11.34
CA PHE A 94 -10.68 -8.91 -11.76
C PHE A 94 -11.72 -8.58 -12.83
N LYS A 95 -11.96 -9.51 -13.76
CA LYS A 95 -12.96 -9.38 -14.82
C LYS A 95 -14.40 -9.23 -14.28
N ASP A 96 -14.67 -9.77 -13.10
CA ASP A 96 -16.00 -9.79 -12.48
C ASP A 96 -16.23 -8.59 -11.55
N ILE A 97 -15.18 -7.81 -11.26
CA ILE A 97 -15.30 -6.61 -10.43
C ILE A 97 -16.16 -5.56 -11.14
N ALA A 98 -17.18 -5.08 -10.43
CA ALA A 98 -18.06 -4.00 -10.87
C ALA A 98 -17.75 -2.70 -10.13
N THR A 99 -18.22 -1.57 -10.70
CA THR A 99 -18.14 -0.26 -10.05
C THR A 99 -18.73 -0.27 -8.63
N ASN A 100 -19.81 -1.02 -8.42
CA ASN A 100 -20.46 -1.09 -7.11
C ASN A 100 -19.60 -1.80 -6.06
N ASP A 101 -18.79 -2.79 -6.46
CA ASP A 101 -17.85 -3.44 -5.53
C ASP A 101 -16.82 -2.45 -5.00
N ILE A 102 -16.32 -1.54 -5.86
CA ILE A 102 -15.39 -0.48 -5.46
C ILE A 102 -16.07 0.50 -4.48
N ARG A 103 -17.31 0.90 -4.77
CA ARG A 103 -18.08 1.79 -3.87
C ARG A 103 -18.34 1.14 -2.51
N LEU A 104 -18.77 -0.11 -2.49
CA LEU A 104 -19.03 -0.87 -1.27
C LEU A 104 -17.76 -1.07 -0.46
N PHE A 105 -16.62 -1.34 -1.10
CA PHE A 105 -15.34 -1.42 -0.42
C PHE A 105 -15.00 -0.10 0.29
N ILE A 106 -15.09 1.03 -0.41
CA ILE A 106 -14.80 2.36 0.17
C ILE A 106 -15.75 2.68 1.33
N ALA A 107 -17.05 2.40 1.17
CA ALA A 107 -18.04 2.60 2.23
C ALA A 107 -17.74 1.72 3.45
N ASN A 108 -17.35 0.46 3.23
CA ASN A 108 -16.98 -0.46 4.30
C ASN A 108 -15.71 0.02 5.04
N ARG A 109 -14.71 0.53 4.32
CA ARG A 109 -13.50 1.15 4.92
C ARG A 109 -13.84 2.37 5.78
N GLU A 110 -14.82 3.16 5.36
CA GLU A 110 -15.28 4.30 6.13
C GLU A 110 -15.98 3.87 7.44
N ILE A 111 -16.91 2.92 7.34
CA ILE A 111 -17.77 2.54 8.47
C ILE A 111 -17.03 1.65 9.48
N LYS A 112 -16.35 0.60 9.01
CA LYS A 112 -15.72 -0.39 9.89
C LYS A 112 -14.37 0.08 10.42
N ASP A 113 -13.55 0.62 9.53
CA ASP A 113 -12.16 0.95 9.83
C ASP A 113 -11.98 2.43 10.23
N LYS A 114 -13.06 3.22 10.19
CA LYS A 114 -13.11 4.64 10.56
C LYS A 114 -12.03 5.47 9.87
N VAL A 115 -11.73 5.13 8.62
CA VAL A 115 -10.64 5.72 7.83
C VAL A 115 -11.02 7.14 7.41
N SER A 116 -10.06 8.08 7.51
CA SER A 116 -10.29 9.47 7.12
C SER A 116 -10.67 9.61 5.64
N LYS A 117 -11.48 10.62 5.29
CA LYS A 117 -11.84 10.92 3.89
C LYS A 117 -10.61 11.09 2.99
N GLY A 118 -9.54 11.71 3.50
CA GLY A 118 -8.29 11.91 2.76
C GLY A 118 -7.59 10.58 2.42
N THR A 119 -7.57 9.65 3.37
CA THR A 119 -7.04 8.30 3.16
C THR A 119 -7.92 7.50 2.20
N LEU A 120 -9.25 7.53 2.38
CA LEU A 120 -10.20 6.89 1.45
C LEU A 120 -10.03 7.42 0.02
N ALA A 121 -9.80 8.72 -0.16
CA ALA A 121 -9.59 9.31 -1.48
C ALA A 121 -8.29 8.78 -2.14
N ARG A 122 -7.24 8.58 -1.35
CA ARG A 122 -5.99 7.95 -1.81
C ARG A 122 -6.21 6.49 -2.18
N GLU A 123 -6.83 5.71 -1.31
CA GLU A 123 -7.12 4.29 -1.55
C GLU A 123 -8.00 4.10 -2.80
N ARG A 124 -9.10 4.85 -2.92
CA ARG A 124 -9.94 4.92 -4.13
C ARG A 124 -9.12 5.28 -5.37
N GLY A 125 -8.20 6.23 -5.24
CA GLY A 125 -7.29 6.62 -6.31
C GLY A 125 -6.36 5.49 -6.75
N CYS A 126 -5.86 4.67 -5.82
CA CYS A 126 -5.04 3.50 -6.14
C CYS A 126 -5.85 2.45 -6.88
N ILE A 127 -7.04 2.10 -6.37
CA ILE A 127 -7.92 1.09 -6.97
C ILE A 127 -8.32 1.49 -8.39
N VAL A 128 -8.82 2.71 -8.58
CA VAL A 128 -9.27 3.17 -9.91
C VAL A 128 -8.13 3.19 -10.93
N ARG A 129 -6.93 3.61 -10.52
CA ARG A 129 -5.77 3.62 -11.44
C ARG A 129 -5.27 2.20 -11.77
N PHE A 130 -5.40 1.27 -10.83
CA PHE A 130 -5.09 -0.14 -11.06
C PHE A 130 -6.04 -0.75 -12.10
N PHE A 131 -7.35 -0.61 -11.90
CA PHE A 131 -8.34 -1.14 -12.86
C PHE A 131 -8.30 -0.45 -14.23
N ARG A 132 -7.98 0.85 -14.27
CA ARG A 132 -7.72 1.54 -15.53
C ARG A 132 -6.53 0.94 -16.26
N TRP A 133 -5.45 0.63 -15.55
CA TRP A 133 -4.27 -0.01 -16.14
C TRP A 133 -4.59 -1.41 -16.67
N LEU A 134 -5.30 -2.24 -15.88
CA LEU A 134 -5.76 -3.56 -16.32
C LEU A 134 -6.59 -3.51 -17.61
N TYR A 135 -7.46 -2.50 -17.73
CA TYR A 135 -8.27 -2.31 -18.92
C TYR A 135 -7.44 -1.89 -20.14
N VAL A 136 -6.48 -0.98 -19.96
CA VAL A 136 -5.61 -0.49 -21.04
C VAL A 136 -4.68 -1.58 -21.56
N GLU A 137 -4.20 -2.46 -20.67
CA GLU A 137 -3.35 -3.61 -21.01
C GLU A 137 -4.18 -4.87 -21.34
N GLU A 138 -5.49 -4.70 -21.56
CA GLU A 138 -6.41 -5.75 -22.05
C GLU A 138 -6.58 -6.98 -21.13
N TYR A 139 -6.15 -6.91 -19.86
CA TYR A 139 -6.42 -7.95 -18.86
C TYR A 139 -7.90 -8.09 -18.51
N ILE A 140 -8.67 -7.00 -18.67
CA ILE A 140 -10.12 -6.99 -18.40
C ILE A 140 -10.86 -6.28 -19.52
N PRO A 141 -12.11 -6.69 -19.84
CA PRO A 141 -12.86 -6.13 -20.98
C PRO A 141 -13.46 -4.75 -20.69
N ARG A 142 -13.47 -4.30 -19.42
CA ARG A 142 -14.07 -3.03 -19.01
C ARG A 142 -13.38 -2.45 -17.78
N ASP A 143 -13.35 -1.12 -17.68
CA ASP A 143 -12.84 -0.41 -16.50
C ASP A 143 -13.98 -0.21 -15.46
N PRO A 144 -14.01 -0.95 -14.33
CA PRO A 144 -14.99 -0.72 -13.28
C PRO A 144 -14.79 0.59 -12.51
N GLY A 145 -13.59 1.18 -12.57
CA GLY A 145 -13.18 2.38 -11.86
C GLY A 145 -13.68 3.68 -12.50
N ILE A 146 -14.06 3.66 -13.78
CA ILE A 146 -14.41 4.86 -14.55
C ILE A 146 -15.59 5.64 -13.97
N ARG A 147 -16.57 4.94 -13.40
CA ARG A 147 -17.79 5.53 -12.79
C ARG A 147 -17.70 5.70 -11.28
N VAL A 148 -16.55 5.44 -10.66
CA VAL A 148 -16.38 5.65 -9.22
C VAL A 148 -16.20 7.14 -8.98
N GLU A 149 -17.00 7.75 -8.12
CA GLU A 149 -16.96 9.19 -7.87
C GLU A 149 -15.68 9.59 -7.09
N LYS A 150 -15.20 10.82 -7.28
CA LYS A 150 -14.13 11.36 -6.42
C LYS A 150 -14.72 11.71 -5.06
N ILE A 151 -14.03 11.33 -3.99
CA ILE A 151 -14.41 11.73 -2.63
C ILE A 151 -14.09 13.22 -2.47
N LYS A 152 -15.10 14.02 -2.14
CA LYS A 152 -14.93 15.45 -1.87
C LYS A 152 -14.14 15.63 -0.59
N LEU A 153 -13.03 16.35 -0.68
CA LEU A 153 -12.21 16.73 0.47
C LEU A 153 -12.39 18.22 0.73
N PRO A 154 -12.58 18.65 2.00
CA PRO A 154 -12.46 20.05 2.32
C PRO A 154 -11.04 20.50 1.95
N LYS A 155 -10.92 21.63 1.25
CA LYS A 155 -9.60 22.22 0.96
C LYS A 155 -8.95 22.56 2.29
N ARG A 156 -7.93 21.79 2.69
CA ARG A 156 -7.11 22.14 3.84
C ARG A 156 -6.34 23.40 3.44
N ARG A 157 -6.79 24.58 3.89
CA ARG A 157 -5.95 25.77 3.83
C ARG A 157 -4.74 25.44 4.69
N LYS A 158 -3.55 25.42 4.08
CA LYS A 158 -2.31 25.38 4.84
C LYS A 158 -2.29 26.73 5.56
N GLN A 159 -2.55 26.72 6.86
CA GLN A 159 -2.52 27.95 7.64
C GLN A 159 -1.09 28.48 7.56
N GLU A 160 -0.97 29.72 7.15
CA GLU A 160 0.34 30.37 7.10
C GLU A 160 0.78 30.57 8.53
N PHE A 161 2.05 30.23 8.83
CA PHE A 161 2.61 30.60 10.11
C PHE A 161 2.64 32.12 10.19
N SER A 162 2.08 32.69 11.26
CA SER A 162 2.25 34.12 11.54
C SER A 162 3.72 34.41 11.84
N GLU A 163 4.13 35.68 11.73
CA GLU A 163 5.50 36.10 12.10
C GLU A 163 5.87 35.66 13.52
N LEU A 164 4.92 35.71 14.46
CA LEU A 164 5.11 35.24 15.83
C LEU A 164 5.32 33.73 15.93
N GLU A 165 4.67 32.94 15.09
CA GLU A 165 4.86 31.48 15.06
C GLU A 165 6.20 31.10 14.44
N VAL A 166 6.63 31.83 13.41
CA VAL A 166 7.98 31.68 12.83
C VAL A 166 9.06 32.03 13.85
N GLU A 167 8.88 33.10 14.62
CA GLU A 167 9.84 33.49 15.64
C GLU A 167 9.90 32.48 16.80
N LYS A 168 8.75 31.92 17.19
CA LYS A 168 8.70 30.80 18.14
C LYS A 168 9.46 29.57 17.61
N LEU A 169 9.29 29.23 16.33
CA LEU A 169 10.01 28.12 15.70
C LEU A 169 11.52 28.36 15.68
N ARG A 170 11.99 29.61 15.44
CA ARG A 170 13.41 29.96 15.55
C ARG A 170 13.93 29.80 16.97
N SER A 171 13.19 30.28 17.96
CA SER A 171 13.58 30.19 19.38
C SER A 171 13.64 28.74 19.90
N ALA A 172 12.86 27.84 19.30
CA ALA A 172 12.80 26.42 19.66
C ALA A 172 13.80 25.53 18.88
N ALA A 173 14.47 26.08 17.85
CA ALA A 173 15.46 25.36 17.08
C ALA A 173 16.70 25.08 17.96
N SER A 174 17.11 23.81 18.03
CA SER A 174 18.16 23.38 18.96
C SER A 174 19.56 23.46 18.34
N ASN A 175 19.65 23.62 17.03
CA ASN A 175 20.91 23.65 16.29
C ASN A 175 20.86 24.60 15.09
N THR A 176 22.05 25.01 14.63
CA THR A 176 22.21 25.95 13.51
C THR A 176 21.55 25.47 12.21
N LYS A 177 21.51 24.15 11.96
CA LYS A 177 20.89 23.58 10.76
C LYS A 177 19.37 23.74 10.74
N GLU A 178 18.71 23.59 11.88
CA GLU A 178 17.27 23.81 12.02
C GLU A 178 16.93 25.28 11.79
N THR A 179 17.68 26.20 12.40
CA THR A 179 17.50 27.66 12.22
C THR A 179 17.70 28.08 10.76
N GLU A 180 18.73 27.56 10.10
CA GLU A 180 18.97 27.79 8.67
C GLU A 180 17.83 27.24 7.79
N THR A 181 17.33 26.04 8.11
CA THR A 181 16.22 25.43 7.36
C THR A 181 14.95 26.27 7.47
N ILE A 182 14.66 26.81 8.67
CA ILE A 182 13.53 27.72 8.92
C ILE A 182 13.72 29.00 8.09
N ASN A 183 14.90 29.63 8.17
CA ASN A 183 15.18 30.87 7.45
C ASN A 183 15.11 30.72 5.93
N LEU A 184 15.65 29.62 5.37
CA LEU A 184 15.56 29.32 3.95
C LEU A 184 14.12 29.12 3.48
N HIS A 185 13.28 28.50 4.31
CA HIS A 185 11.85 28.32 3.99
C HIS A 185 11.07 29.64 4.01
N VAL A 186 11.40 30.54 4.94
CA VAL A 186 10.81 31.88 5.03
C VAL A 186 11.27 32.74 3.85
N PHE A 187 12.57 32.81 3.56
CA PHE A 187 13.14 33.58 2.44
C PHE A 187 12.60 33.15 1.06
N LYS A 188 12.52 31.85 0.78
CA LYS A 188 11.93 31.33 -0.48
C LYS A 188 10.43 31.61 -0.61
N LYS A 189 9.77 32.02 0.47
CA LYS A 189 8.34 32.35 0.45
C LYS A 189 8.12 33.83 0.16
N ASP A 190 8.95 34.73 0.71
CA ASP A 190 8.89 36.17 0.39
C ASP A 190 9.08 36.42 -1.10
N GLN A 191 10.04 35.77 -1.76
CA GLN A 191 10.23 35.95 -3.20
C GLN A 191 9.05 35.47 -4.05
N ARG A 192 8.29 34.45 -3.61
CA ARG A 192 7.10 33.96 -4.33
C ARG A 192 5.88 34.86 -4.18
N ASN A 193 5.86 35.75 -3.19
CA ASN A 193 4.78 36.72 -2.97
C ASN A 193 5.06 38.07 -3.68
N VAL A 194 6.26 38.27 -4.23
CA VAL A 194 6.61 39.48 -5.01
C VAL A 194 6.37 39.27 -6.51
N ASP A 195 6.26 38.03 -6.97
CA ASP A 195 6.02 37.64 -8.38
C ASP A 195 4.53 37.40 -8.73
N LEU A 196 3.59 37.95 -7.94
CA LEU A 196 2.13 37.95 -8.17
C LEU A 196 1.58 39.37 -8.08
#